data_AF-A0A7X3TBH3-F1
#
_entry.id   AF-A0A7X3TBH3-F1
#
_cell.length_a   1.000
_cell.length_b   1.000
_cell.length_c   1.000
_cell.angle_alpha   90.00
_cell.angle_beta   90.00
_cell.angle_gamma   90.00
#
_symmetry.space_group_name_H-M   'P 1'
#
loop_
_entity.id
_entity.type
_entity.pdbx_description
1 polymer ?
#
loop_
_entity_poly.entity_id
_entity_poly.type
_entity_poly.pdbx_seq_one_letter_code
_entity_poly.pdbx_strand_id
1 'polypeptide(L)'
;LNADGKNELKDLMGEDIFAFPKPTALLKKIIFGATFFQKDKDAIILDFHAGSGTTAHAVLELNKQDNGNRQFILVEQMDYVESVTMPRVKKVIEKQGGGDFIYCELMQYNQAYMDKIQAAQSSAELVALWRDIAQNSFLNWYVNAETPQEAMDDFNAIDDLEAQKHLLAELLDKNQLYVNLSEMEDADFAVSAEDKALNRAFYSDSS
;
A
#
# COMPACT_ATOMS: atom_id res chain seq x y z
N LEU A 1 -28.48 -0.53 -5.48
CA LEU A 1 -27.33 -0.37 -4.56
C LEU A 1 -26.06 -0.98 -5.16
N ASN A 2 -25.80 -2.30 -5.13
CA ASN A 2 -24.55 -2.85 -5.71
C ASN A 2 -24.43 -2.71 -7.24
N ALA A 3 -25.54 -2.82 -7.97
CA ALA A 3 -25.54 -2.64 -9.42
C ALA A 3 -25.09 -1.23 -9.86
N ASP A 4 -25.33 -0.22 -9.01
CA ASP A 4 -25.07 1.18 -9.36
C ASP A 4 -23.57 1.48 -9.37
N GLY A 5 -22.82 0.97 -8.38
CA GLY A 5 -21.36 1.13 -8.35
C GLY A 5 -20.67 0.39 -9.49
N LYS A 6 -21.16 -0.82 -9.82
CA LYS A 6 -20.59 -1.65 -10.88
C LYS A 6 -20.81 -1.04 -12.26
N ASN A 7 -22.02 -0.57 -12.53
CA ASN A 7 -22.34 0.11 -13.79
C ASN A 7 -21.57 1.42 -13.92
N GLU A 8 -21.47 2.22 -12.87
CA GLU A 8 -20.71 3.48 -12.90
C GLU A 8 -19.23 3.25 -13.22
N LEU A 9 -18.60 2.25 -12.59
CA LEU A 9 -17.22 1.91 -12.88
C LEU A 9 -17.08 1.41 -14.33
N LYS A 10 -17.98 0.55 -14.79
CA LYS A 10 -17.99 0.07 -16.16
C LYS A 10 -18.17 1.19 -17.18
N ASP A 11 -19.06 2.14 -16.93
CA ASP A 11 -19.29 3.28 -17.82
C ASP A 11 -18.05 4.19 -17.92
N LEU A 12 -17.31 4.32 -16.82
CA LEU A 12 -16.07 5.09 -16.78
C LEU A 12 -14.89 4.33 -17.40
N MET A 13 -14.80 3.02 -17.14
CA MET A 13 -13.65 2.21 -17.52
C MET A 13 -13.78 1.58 -18.90
N GLY A 14 -14.99 1.36 -19.39
CA GLY A 14 -15.32 0.66 -20.63
C GLY A 14 -15.52 -0.85 -20.45
N GLU A 15 -15.21 -1.40 -19.28
CA GLU A 15 -15.21 -2.83 -19.00
C GLU A 15 -15.50 -3.14 -17.53
N ASP A 16 -15.90 -4.39 -17.27
CA ASP A 16 -16.21 -4.89 -15.94
C ASP A 16 -14.96 -5.45 -15.26
N ILE A 17 -14.18 -4.56 -14.63
CA ILE A 17 -12.83 -4.85 -14.09
C ILE A 17 -12.78 -4.96 -12.56
N PHE A 18 -13.90 -4.78 -11.87
CA PHE A 18 -13.94 -4.85 -10.41
C PHE A 18 -15.29 -5.39 -9.93
N ALA A 19 -15.26 -6.44 -9.11
CA ALA A 19 -16.46 -7.20 -8.79
C ALA A 19 -17.47 -6.43 -7.92
N PHE A 20 -17.00 -5.68 -6.92
CA PHE A 20 -17.84 -5.06 -5.90
C PHE A 20 -17.45 -3.62 -5.55
N PRO A 21 -17.44 -2.70 -6.54
CA PRO A 21 -17.17 -1.30 -6.25
C PRO A 21 -18.31 -0.72 -5.41
N LYS A 22 -17.97 0.05 -4.37
CA LYS A 22 -18.97 0.77 -3.57
C LYS A 22 -19.66 1.81 -4.48
N PRO A 23 -20.97 2.08 -4.33
CA PRO A 23 -21.65 3.12 -5.12
C PRO A 23 -21.20 4.53 -4.71
N THR A 24 -20.85 5.39 -5.67
CA THR A 24 -20.38 6.77 -5.36
C THR A 24 -21.41 7.60 -4.63
N ALA A 25 -22.69 7.44 -4.97
CA ALA A 25 -23.79 8.12 -4.27
C ALA A 25 -23.85 7.81 -2.77
N LEU A 26 -23.43 6.61 -2.34
CA LEU A 26 -23.35 6.26 -0.92
C LEU A 26 -22.23 7.06 -0.23
N LEU A 27 -21.04 7.04 -0.82
CA LEU A 27 -19.86 7.74 -0.26
C LEU A 27 -20.09 9.25 -0.22
N LYS A 28 -20.71 9.83 -1.25
CA LYS A 28 -21.09 11.25 -1.26
C LYS A 28 -22.01 11.62 -0.10
N LYS A 29 -23.01 10.80 0.20
CA LYS A 29 -23.92 11.05 1.33
C LYS A 29 -23.18 11.02 2.66
N ILE A 30 -22.27 10.07 2.84
CA ILE A 30 -21.45 9.94 4.06
C ILE A 30 -20.54 11.16 4.22
N ILE A 31 -19.76 11.49 3.18
CA ILE A 31 -18.80 12.61 3.20
C ILE A 31 -19.53 13.95 3.38
N PHE A 32 -20.63 14.15 2.64
CA PHE A 32 -21.44 15.36 2.80
C PHE A 32 -21.97 15.46 4.23
N GLY A 33 -22.58 14.40 4.78
CA GLY A 33 -23.09 14.40 6.15
C GLY A 33 -22.02 14.72 7.20
N ALA A 34 -20.81 14.16 7.03
CA ALA A 34 -19.69 14.38 7.94
C ALA A 34 -19.13 15.82 7.87
N THR A 35 -19.12 16.43 6.68
CA THR A 35 -18.52 17.75 6.46
C THR A 35 -19.52 18.92 6.52
N PHE A 36 -20.82 18.64 6.35
CA PHE A 36 -21.85 19.67 6.17
C PHE A 36 -22.08 20.53 7.42
N PHE A 37 -22.18 19.93 8.60
CA PHE A 37 -22.51 20.66 9.83
C PHE A 37 -21.43 21.68 10.21
N GLN A 38 -20.16 21.32 10.01
CA GLN A 38 -19.02 22.21 10.25
C GLN A 38 -18.75 23.14 9.07
N LYS A 39 -19.48 22.98 7.95
CA LYS A 39 -19.22 23.64 6.66
C LYS A 39 -17.77 23.46 6.22
N ASP A 40 -17.20 22.31 6.52
CA ASP A 40 -15.81 22.01 6.27
C ASP A 40 -15.63 21.60 4.81
N LYS A 41 -15.35 22.59 3.98
CA LYS A 41 -15.11 22.39 2.55
C LYS A 41 -13.65 22.03 2.26
N ASP A 42 -12.77 22.03 3.25
CA ASP A 42 -11.34 21.75 3.12
C ASP A 42 -10.94 20.44 3.83
N ALA A 43 -11.93 19.67 4.28
CA ALA A 43 -11.75 18.41 4.99
C ALA A 43 -10.85 17.42 4.23
N ILE A 44 -10.00 16.71 4.98
CA ILE A 44 -9.22 15.57 4.48
C ILE A 44 -10.03 14.28 4.72
N ILE A 45 -10.33 13.57 3.64
CA ILE A 45 -11.07 12.30 3.68
C ILE A 45 -10.09 11.13 3.53
N LEU A 46 -9.88 10.38 4.61
CA LEU A 46 -9.05 9.18 4.61
C LEU A 46 -9.89 7.92 4.35
N ASP A 47 -9.47 7.11 3.37
CA ASP A 47 -9.99 5.77 3.14
C ASP A 47 -8.82 4.79 2.99
N PHE A 48 -8.59 4.00 4.04
CA PHE A 48 -7.53 3.01 4.08
C PHE A 48 -7.94 1.63 3.55
N HIS A 49 -9.10 1.54 2.90
CA HIS A 49 -9.58 0.36 2.15
C HIS A 49 -10.18 0.84 0.82
N ALA A 50 -9.35 1.57 0.06
CA ALA A 50 -9.81 2.34 -1.09
C ALA A 50 -10.52 1.48 -2.14
N GLY A 51 -10.09 0.23 -2.33
CA GLY A 51 -10.62 -0.67 -3.36
C GLY A 51 -10.56 0.02 -4.71
N SER A 52 -11.67 -0.02 -5.43
CA SER A 52 -11.84 0.69 -6.71
C SER A 52 -11.73 2.23 -6.68
N GLY A 53 -11.40 2.90 -5.57
CA GLY A 53 -11.23 4.36 -5.53
C GLY A 53 -12.54 5.17 -5.50
N THR A 54 -13.65 4.56 -5.05
CA THR A 54 -14.96 5.24 -4.98
C THR A 54 -14.94 6.50 -4.09
N THR A 55 -14.13 6.51 -3.03
CA THR A 55 -14.05 7.66 -2.10
C THR A 55 -13.50 8.91 -2.79
N ALA A 56 -12.40 8.81 -3.54
CA ALA A 56 -11.88 9.93 -4.32
C ALA A 56 -12.90 10.41 -5.38
N HIS A 57 -13.60 9.49 -6.04
CA HIS A 57 -14.67 9.85 -6.98
C HIS A 57 -15.75 10.70 -6.30
N ALA A 58 -16.21 10.30 -5.12
CA ALA A 58 -17.21 11.01 -4.34
C ALA A 58 -16.73 12.41 -3.91
N VAL A 59 -15.47 12.53 -3.46
CA VAL A 59 -14.85 13.80 -3.08
C VAL A 59 -14.80 14.77 -4.26
N LEU A 60 -14.27 14.33 -5.41
CA LEU A 60 -14.14 15.15 -6.61
C LEU A 60 -15.51 15.63 -7.12
N GLU A 61 -16.54 14.77 -7.09
CA GLU A 61 -17.89 15.19 -7.45
C GLU A 61 -18.48 16.20 -6.47
N LEU A 62 -18.30 16.01 -5.15
CA LEU A 62 -18.81 16.95 -4.15
C LEU A 62 -18.15 18.32 -4.29
N ASN A 63 -16.82 18.36 -4.42
CA ASN A 63 -16.08 19.61 -4.61
C ASN A 63 -16.59 20.38 -5.82
N LYS A 64 -16.86 19.71 -6.94
CA LYS A 64 -17.47 20.36 -8.11
C LYS A 64 -18.90 20.84 -7.85
N GLN A 65 -19.70 20.07 -7.10
CA GLN A 65 -21.10 20.39 -6.84
C GLN A 65 -21.29 21.57 -5.90
N ASP A 66 -20.48 21.67 -4.85
CA ASP A 66 -20.62 22.69 -3.82
C ASP A 66 -19.48 23.72 -3.79
N ASN A 67 -18.62 23.69 -4.83
CA ASN A 67 -17.44 24.54 -4.95
C ASN A 67 -16.55 24.44 -3.69
N GLY A 68 -16.34 23.20 -3.23
CA GLY A 68 -15.46 22.83 -2.13
C GLY A 68 -14.06 22.44 -2.60
N ASN A 69 -13.21 22.14 -1.63
CA ASN A 69 -11.79 21.86 -1.79
C ASN A 69 -11.35 20.72 -0.85
N ARG A 70 -12.24 19.74 -0.65
CA ARG A 70 -11.96 18.56 0.20
C ARG A 70 -10.84 17.76 -0.44
N GLN A 71 -9.91 17.29 0.37
CA GLN A 71 -8.80 16.46 -0.07
C GLN A 71 -9.12 14.99 0.24
N PHE A 72 -8.41 14.07 -0.39
CA PHE A 72 -8.53 12.65 -0.08
C PHE A 72 -7.15 12.01 0.08
N ILE A 73 -7.09 11.01 0.97
CA ILE A 73 -5.97 10.10 1.10
C ILE A 73 -6.54 8.70 0.95
N LEU A 74 -6.04 7.97 -0.05
CA LEU A 74 -6.42 6.59 -0.31
C LEU A 74 -5.25 5.68 0.05
N VAL A 75 -5.52 4.61 0.78
CA VAL A 75 -4.56 3.51 0.99
C VAL A 75 -5.16 2.24 0.39
N GLU A 76 -4.36 1.56 -0.41
CA GLU A 76 -4.68 0.28 -1.05
C GLU A 76 -3.44 -0.61 -1.01
N GLN A 77 -3.62 -1.90 -0.72
CA GLN A 77 -2.55 -2.88 -0.61
C GLN A 77 -2.51 -3.83 -1.82
N MET A 78 -3.62 -3.94 -2.56
CA MET A 78 -3.74 -4.91 -3.65
C MET A 78 -3.20 -4.38 -4.97
N ASP A 79 -2.63 -5.27 -5.79
CA ASP A 79 -2.03 -4.98 -7.09
C ASP A 79 -2.98 -4.31 -8.10
N TYR A 80 -4.30 -4.38 -7.87
CA TYR A 80 -5.27 -3.68 -8.72
C TYR A 80 -5.24 -2.15 -8.57
N VAL A 81 -4.41 -1.61 -7.66
CA VAL A 81 -4.24 -0.15 -7.52
C VAL A 81 -3.84 0.50 -8.85
N GLU A 82 -2.97 -0.16 -9.62
CA GLU A 82 -2.49 0.33 -10.91
C GLU A 82 -3.51 0.19 -12.04
N SER A 83 -4.34 -0.86 -12.01
CA SER A 83 -5.27 -1.21 -13.08
C SER A 83 -6.69 -0.69 -12.86
N VAL A 84 -7.09 -0.43 -11.61
CA VAL A 84 -8.45 -0.03 -11.24
C VAL A 84 -8.46 1.29 -10.49
N THR A 85 -7.77 1.38 -9.35
CA THR A 85 -7.87 2.52 -8.42
C THR A 85 -7.34 3.80 -9.03
N MET A 86 -6.06 3.83 -9.42
CA MET A 86 -5.46 5.01 -10.06
C MET A 86 -6.15 5.37 -11.38
N PRO A 87 -6.41 4.44 -12.31
CA PRO A 87 -7.06 4.77 -13.57
C PRO A 87 -8.46 5.36 -13.38
N ARG A 88 -9.24 4.86 -12.41
CA ARG A 88 -10.53 5.45 -12.08
C ARG A 88 -10.38 6.90 -11.62
N VAL A 89 -9.48 7.18 -10.67
CA VAL A 89 -9.26 8.54 -10.16
C VAL A 89 -8.82 9.48 -11.28
N LYS A 90 -7.87 9.06 -12.13
CA LYS A 90 -7.43 9.80 -13.33
C LYS A 90 -8.60 10.17 -14.23
N LYS A 91 -9.43 9.19 -14.62
CA LYS A 91 -10.59 9.42 -15.49
C LYS A 91 -11.66 10.31 -14.86
N VAL A 92 -11.86 10.23 -13.54
CA VAL A 92 -12.77 11.15 -12.84
C VAL A 92 -12.24 12.58 -12.91
N ILE A 93 -10.95 12.80 -12.61
CA ILE A 93 -10.32 14.13 -12.69
C ILE A 93 -10.47 14.71 -14.10
N GLU A 94 -10.15 13.93 -15.13
CA GLU A 94 -10.31 14.31 -16.54
C GLU A 94 -11.76 14.70 -16.86
N LYS A 95 -12.73 13.89 -16.43
CA LYS A 95 -14.16 14.15 -16.62
C LYS A 95 -14.65 15.39 -15.86
N GLN A 96 -14.10 15.65 -14.67
CA GLN A 96 -14.50 16.81 -13.89
C GLN A 96 -13.86 18.10 -14.38
N GLY A 97 -12.71 18.02 -15.06
CA GLY A 97 -11.96 19.17 -15.56
C GLY A 97 -11.18 19.89 -14.46
N GLY A 98 -10.81 19.18 -13.39
CA GLY A 98 -10.08 19.75 -12.25
C GLY A 98 -9.76 18.74 -11.15
N GLY A 99 -8.71 19.04 -10.39
CA GLY A 99 -8.11 18.17 -9.37
C GLY A 99 -6.83 17.50 -9.86
N ASP A 100 -6.06 16.98 -8.92
CA ASP A 100 -4.85 16.20 -9.12
C ASP A 100 -4.69 15.19 -7.98
N PHE A 101 -3.73 14.29 -8.12
CA PHE A 101 -3.29 13.41 -7.03
C PHE A 101 -1.85 12.98 -7.27
N ILE A 102 -1.19 12.59 -6.19
CA ILE A 102 0.12 11.96 -6.19
C ILE A 102 -0.07 10.51 -5.78
N TYR A 103 0.66 9.60 -6.43
CA TYR A 103 0.75 8.19 -6.06
C TYR A 103 2.13 7.93 -5.48
N CYS A 104 2.16 7.29 -4.31
CA CYS A 104 3.39 6.91 -3.62
C CYS A 104 3.23 5.46 -3.12
N GLU A 105 4.35 4.74 -3.04
CA GLU A 105 4.42 3.42 -2.45
C GLU A 105 5.35 3.43 -1.24
N LEU A 106 5.16 2.47 -0.34
CA LEU A 106 6.10 2.26 0.76
C LEU A 106 7.35 1.58 0.22
N MET A 107 8.53 2.12 0.58
CA MET A 107 9.79 1.49 0.22
C MET A 107 9.94 0.16 0.96
N GLN A 108 9.92 -0.93 0.22
CA GLN A 108 10.04 -2.28 0.77
C GLN A 108 11.40 -2.48 1.45
N TYR A 109 11.37 -3.18 2.58
CA TYR A 109 12.55 -3.72 3.23
C TYR A 109 12.38 -5.23 3.46
N ASN A 110 11.98 -5.69 4.66
CA ASN A 110 11.70 -7.12 4.87
C ASN A 110 10.53 -7.63 4.00
N GLN A 111 9.68 -6.74 3.47
CA GLN A 111 8.65 -7.11 2.50
C GLN A 111 9.25 -7.76 1.24
N ALA A 112 10.39 -7.26 0.74
CA ALA A 112 11.03 -7.85 -0.43
C ALA A 112 11.50 -9.29 -0.16
N TYR A 113 11.89 -9.60 1.08
CA TYR A 113 12.17 -10.97 1.51
C TYR A 113 10.90 -11.80 1.63
N MET A 114 9.82 -11.25 2.19
CA MET A 114 8.53 -11.92 2.28
C MET A 114 8.03 -12.35 0.90
N ASP A 115 8.10 -11.47 -0.09
CA ASP A 115 7.66 -11.73 -1.47
C ASP A 115 8.49 -12.88 -2.09
N LYS A 116 9.81 -12.86 -1.89
CA LYS A 116 10.71 -13.93 -2.35
C LYS A 116 10.44 -15.27 -1.64
N ILE A 117 10.16 -15.25 -0.35
CA ILE A 117 9.81 -16.46 0.43
C ILE A 117 8.52 -17.08 -0.11
N GLN A 118 7.48 -16.28 -0.33
CA GLN A 118 6.21 -16.75 -0.87
C GLN A 118 6.37 -17.31 -2.29
N ALA A 119 7.15 -16.63 -3.13
CA ALA A 119 7.41 -17.03 -4.50
C ALA A 119 8.34 -18.25 -4.63
N ALA A 120 9.10 -18.61 -3.60
CA ALA A 120 10.03 -19.73 -3.63
C ALA A 120 9.32 -21.05 -3.96
N GLN A 121 9.93 -21.83 -4.84
CA GLN A 121 9.42 -23.11 -5.34
C GLN A 121 10.24 -24.31 -4.82
N SER A 122 11.30 -24.06 -4.07
CA SER A 122 12.16 -25.12 -3.53
C SER A 122 12.82 -24.76 -2.19
N SER A 123 13.16 -25.77 -1.41
CA SER A 123 13.93 -25.59 -0.16
C SER A 123 15.30 -24.97 -0.40
N ALA A 124 15.92 -25.25 -1.55
CA ALA A 124 17.22 -24.68 -1.91
C ALA A 124 17.15 -23.14 -2.07
N GLU A 125 16.06 -22.62 -2.64
CA GLU A 125 15.81 -21.18 -2.73
C GLU A 125 15.60 -20.57 -1.35
N LEU A 126 14.86 -21.25 -0.47
CA LEU A 126 14.64 -20.78 0.91
C LEU A 126 15.93 -20.77 1.74
N VAL A 127 16.81 -21.77 1.57
CA VAL A 127 18.13 -21.78 2.22
C VAL A 127 19.00 -20.62 1.72
N ALA A 128 18.94 -20.29 0.43
CA ALA A 128 19.66 -19.14 -0.11
C ALA A 128 19.12 -17.82 0.47
N LEU A 129 17.80 -17.68 0.57
CA LEU A 129 17.16 -16.51 1.19
C LEU A 129 17.51 -16.39 2.67
N TRP A 130 17.49 -17.50 3.42
CA TRP A 130 17.89 -17.49 4.83
C TRP A 130 19.31 -16.96 5.02
N ARG A 131 20.25 -17.38 4.16
CA ARG A 131 21.64 -16.90 4.21
C ARG A 131 21.76 -15.42 3.87
N ASP A 132 20.97 -14.95 2.91
CA ASP A 132 20.95 -13.54 2.52
C ASP A 132 20.36 -12.67 3.65
N ILE A 133 19.24 -13.09 4.25
CA ILE A 133 18.62 -12.44 5.41
C ILE A 133 19.64 -12.36 6.57
N ALA A 134 20.32 -13.46 6.88
CA ALA A 134 21.33 -13.49 7.95
C ALA A 134 22.53 -12.55 7.72
N GLN A 135 22.82 -12.18 6.46
CA GLN A 135 23.91 -11.28 6.11
C GLN A 135 23.47 -9.82 5.99
N ASN A 136 22.24 -9.57 5.51
CA ASN A 136 21.83 -8.27 4.99
C ASN A 136 20.60 -7.68 5.68
N SER A 137 19.78 -8.45 6.40
CA SER A 137 18.71 -7.86 7.19
C SER A 137 19.24 -7.56 8.59
N PHE A 138 18.99 -6.33 9.07
CA PHE A 138 19.12 -5.86 10.45
C PHE A 138 18.27 -6.71 11.41
N LEU A 139 18.56 -8.01 11.50
CA LEU A 139 18.06 -8.86 12.56
C LEU A 139 18.67 -8.33 13.85
N ASN A 140 17.82 -7.63 14.59
CA ASN A 140 17.97 -7.37 16.00
C ASN A 140 18.25 -8.72 16.69
N TRP A 141 19.52 -9.01 16.89
CA TRP A 141 20.08 -10.28 17.34
C TRP A 141 19.18 -11.06 18.32
N TYR A 142 18.65 -12.19 17.86
CA TYR A 142 18.40 -13.36 18.73
C TYR A 142 19.05 -14.64 18.18
N VAL A 143 19.87 -14.53 17.13
CA VAL A 143 20.75 -15.61 16.69
C VAL A 143 22.06 -14.95 16.26
N ASN A 144 23.15 -15.30 16.96
CA ASN A 144 24.50 -14.99 16.55
C ASN A 144 24.69 -15.25 15.05
N ALA A 145 25.43 -14.39 14.36
CA ALA A 145 25.86 -14.59 12.97
C ALA A 145 26.86 -15.76 12.77
N GLU A 146 26.96 -16.66 13.76
CA GLU A 146 27.36 -18.04 13.54
C GLU A 146 26.07 -18.83 13.53
N THR A 147 25.57 -19.18 12.33
CA THR A 147 24.56 -20.21 12.16
C THR A 147 24.92 -21.36 13.09
N PRO A 148 24.16 -21.66 14.17
CA PRO A 148 24.28 -22.97 14.75
C PRO A 148 23.95 -23.91 13.58
N GLN A 149 24.92 -24.71 13.13
CA GLN A 149 24.72 -25.66 12.03
C GLN A 149 23.41 -26.44 12.26
N GLU A 150 23.11 -26.70 13.53
CA GLU A 150 21.85 -27.21 14.06
C GLU A 150 20.59 -26.49 13.57
N ALA A 151 20.52 -25.15 13.58
CA ALA A 151 19.33 -24.42 13.11
C ALA A 151 19.11 -24.57 11.59
N MET A 152 20.20 -24.64 10.82
CA MET A 152 20.15 -24.89 9.38
C MET A 152 19.80 -26.36 9.11
N ASP A 153 20.31 -27.29 9.91
CA ASP A 153 20.00 -28.71 9.80
C ASP A 153 18.53 -28.97 10.16
N ASP A 154 18.01 -28.34 11.21
CA ASP A 154 16.60 -28.38 11.61
C ASP A 154 15.70 -27.81 10.50
N PHE A 155 16.09 -26.68 9.89
CA PHE A 155 15.37 -26.09 8.76
C PHE A 155 15.33 -27.03 7.55
N ASN A 156 16.47 -27.65 7.21
CA ASN A 156 16.59 -28.58 6.08
C ASN A 156 15.86 -29.91 6.34
N ALA A 157 15.67 -30.30 7.60
CA ALA A 157 14.93 -31.51 7.98
C ALA A 157 13.41 -31.37 7.82
N ILE A 158 12.88 -30.15 7.62
CA ILE A 158 11.47 -29.92 7.34
C ILE A 158 11.14 -30.37 5.91
N ASP A 159 10.45 -31.50 5.79
CA ASP A 159 9.98 -32.08 4.51
C ASP A 159 8.62 -31.47 4.06
N ASP A 160 8.44 -30.18 4.29
CA ASP A 160 7.27 -29.41 3.84
C ASP A 160 7.69 -27.98 3.49
N LEU A 161 7.58 -27.63 2.20
CA LEU A 161 7.98 -26.32 1.68
C LEU A 161 7.16 -25.19 2.32
N GLU A 162 5.87 -25.40 2.57
CA GLU A 162 5.03 -24.35 3.15
C GLU A 162 5.36 -24.12 4.62
N ALA A 163 5.68 -25.17 5.38
CA ALA A 163 6.23 -25.04 6.72
C ALA A 163 7.60 -24.30 6.72
N GLN A 164 8.48 -24.59 5.76
CA GLN A 164 9.75 -23.86 5.61
C GLN A 164 9.54 -22.38 5.30
N LYS A 165 8.61 -22.05 4.39
CA LYS A 165 8.23 -20.66 4.09
C LYS A 165 7.70 -19.94 5.33
N HIS A 166 6.81 -20.60 6.07
CA HIS A 166 6.22 -20.05 7.28
C HIS A 166 7.29 -19.72 8.33
N LEU A 167 8.18 -20.67 8.61
CA LEU A 167 9.27 -20.48 9.56
C LEU A 167 10.20 -19.33 9.14
N LEU A 168 10.58 -19.27 7.86
CA LEU A 168 11.45 -18.21 7.36
C LEU A 168 10.78 -16.83 7.42
N ALA A 169 9.47 -16.76 7.15
CA ALA A 169 8.68 -15.56 7.28
C ALA A 169 8.54 -15.08 8.74
N GLU A 170 8.55 -15.99 9.72
CA GLU A 170 8.53 -15.65 11.15
C GLU A 170 9.85 -15.06 11.66
N LEU A 171 10.98 -15.36 11.00
CA LEU A 171 12.28 -14.78 11.34
C LEU A 171 12.38 -13.30 10.97
N LEU A 172 11.57 -12.81 10.03
CA LEU A 172 11.58 -11.41 9.62
C LEU A 172 10.90 -10.54 10.69
N ASP A 173 11.53 -9.43 11.08
CA ASP A 173 10.87 -8.42 11.91
C ASP A 173 9.75 -7.76 11.10
N LYS A 174 8.51 -8.09 11.47
CA LYS A 174 7.30 -7.58 10.84
C LYS A 174 7.11 -6.07 11.05
N ASN A 175 7.77 -5.48 12.05
CA ASN A 175 7.79 -4.02 12.24
C ASN A 175 8.75 -3.32 11.27
N GLN A 176 9.59 -4.06 10.56
CA GLN A 176 10.53 -3.56 9.56
C GLN A 176 10.24 -4.14 8.16
N LEU A 177 8.98 -4.40 7.83
CA LEU A 177 8.59 -4.78 6.46
C LEU A 177 8.91 -3.68 5.44
N TYR A 178 8.84 -2.43 5.86
CA TYR A 178 9.13 -1.25 5.06
C TYR A 178 10.11 -0.36 5.81
N VAL A 179 10.83 0.48 5.07
CA VAL A 179 11.81 1.42 5.65
C VAL A 179 11.09 2.45 6.52
N ASN A 180 11.50 2.59 7.78
CA ASN A 180 10.94 3.61 8.66
C ASN A 180 11.42 5.00 8.26
N LEU A 181 10.55 6.01 8.42
CA LEU A 181 10.90 7.40 8.14
C LEU A 181 12.16 7.87 8.90
N SER A 182 12.31 7.43 10.16
CA SER A 182 13.47 7.76 11.01
C SER A 182 14.78 7.17 10.50
N GLU A 183 14.70 6.13 9.66
CA GLU A 183 15.85 5.41 9.09
C GLU A 183 16.14 5.87 7.65
N MET A 184 15.37 6.83 7.12
CA MET A 184 15.48 7.33 5.75
C MET A 184 16.89 7.85 5.40
N GLU A 185 17.66 8.34 6.39
CA GLU A 185 19.02 8.81 6.17
C GLU A 185 20.10 7.72 6.23
N ASP A 186 19.74 6.51 6.65
CA ASP A 186 20.68 5.40 6.69
C ASP A 186 21.15 5.05 5.27
N ALA A 187 22.46 4.86 5.12
CA ALA A 187 23.07 4.53 3.85
C ALA A 187 22.69 3.12 3.38
N ASP A 188 22.35 2.23 4.33
CA ASP A 188 22.08 0.82 4.06
C ASP A 188 20.76 0.62 3.30
N PHE A 189 19.78 1.52 3.47
CA PHE A 189 18.52 1.48 2.71
C PHE A 189 18.62 2.09 1.31
N ALA A 190 19.71 2.81 1.00
CA ALA A 190 19.93 3.44 -0.30
C ALA A 190 18.74 4.30 -0.81
N VAL A 191 18.00 4.96 0.10
CA VAL A 191 16.86 5.81 -0.26
C VAL A 191 17.32 6.95 -1.18
N SER A 192 16.63 7.16 -2.29
CA SER A 192 17.01 8.15 -3.30
C SER A 192 16.91 9.58 -2.75
N ALA A 193 17.72 10.51 -3.27
CA ALA A 193 17.64 11.92 -2.88
C ALA A 193 16.26 12.55 -3.19
N GLU A 194 15.60 12.05 -4.24
CA GLU A 194 14.27 12.47 -4.67
C GLU A 194 13.20 12.01 -3.66
N ASP A 195 13.24 10.75 -3.24
CA ASP A 195 12.31 10.21 -2.23
C ASP A 195 12.52 10.86 -0.87
N LYS A 196 13.79 11.12 -0.49
CA LYS A 196 14.13 11.90 0.71
C LYS A 196 13.53 13.30 0.65
N ALA A 197 13.66 13.99 -0.48
CA ALA A 197 13.11 15.32 -0.66
C ALA A 197 11.58 15.33 -0.63
N LEU A 198 10.93 14.35 -1.28
CA LEU A 198 9.48 14.21 -1.28
C LEU A 198 8.92 13.95 0.13
N ASN A 199 9.52 13.02 0.87
CA ASN A 199 9.12 12.74 2.25
C ASN A 199 9.32 13.96 3.14
N ARG A 200 10.47 14.64 3.04
CA ARG A 200 10.70 15.88 3.80
C ARG A 200 9.63 16.92 3.48
N ALA A 201 9.35 17.17 2.19
CA ALA A 201 8.31 18.12 1.79
C ALA A 201 6.94 17.77 2.38
N PHE A 202 6.58 16.48 2.37
CA PHE A 202 5.32 16.00 2.94
C PHE A 202 5.20 16.27 4.45
N TYR A 203 6.29 16.08 5.22
CA TYR A 203 6.29 16.29 6.68
C TYR A 203 6.67 17.72 7.12
N SER A 204 7.36 18.51 6.28
CA SER A 204 7.89 19.83 6.65
C SER A 204 6.84 20.92 6.69
N ASP A 205 5.70 20.75 6.01
CA ASP A 205 4.60 21.71 5.99
C ASP A 205 3.78 21.74 7.31
N SER A 206 4.23 21.03 8.34
CA SER A 206 3.58 20.95 9.67
C SER A 206 4.32 21.71 10.78
N SER A 207 5.27 22.61 10.45
CA SER A 207 6.06 23.39 11.43
C SER A 207 5.86 24.89 11.32
#